data_AF-K1QCM6-F1
#
_entry.id   AF-K1QCM6-F1
#
_cell.length_a   1.000
_cell.length_b   1.000
_cell.length_c   1.000
_cell.angle_alpha   90.00
_cell.angle_beta   90.00
_cell.angle_gamma   90.00
#
_symmetry.space_group_name_H-M   'P 1'
#
loop_
_entity.id
_entity.type
_entity.pdbx_description
1 polymer ?
#
loop_
_entity_poly.entity_id
_entity_poly.type
_entity_poly.pdbx_seq_one_letter_code
_entity_poly.pdbx_strand_id
1 'polypeptide(L)'
;MLSSISAYYKQRKDEVTARGEELHKQIEETVKKLHHELDDMQKEHEAVLQKQKKEFEKMIGKVNEMNGKTVKLKKSKNVKEMQTFVSVIQNQKNLNEFSQYSFPSFYECKINPNYLQTYFGYVEKMQEKKTSLLENEFKERELPGRRILEVPTVTSVIDTGFPANEKYKTRLYDMAVTYDNKVWMGGASRELKLFDLQGHLHHTISITDHGMYLSMYNKNLVYSDQKKKP
;
A
#
# COMPACT_ATOMS: atom_id res chain seq x y z
N MET A 1 28.48 31.61 -30.33
CA MET A 1 28.63 30.53 -29.32
C MET A 1 28.09 30.93 -27.95
N LEU A 2 28.55 32.03 -27.33
CA LEU A 2 28.06 32.47 -26.01
C LEU A 2 26.56 32.80 -25.96
N SER A 3 26.03 33.47 -26.99
CA SER A 3 24.59 33.76 -27.11
C SER A 3 23.72 32.50 -27.18
N SER A 4 24.25 31.42 -27.76
CA SER A 4 23.57 30.13 -27.89
C SER A 4 23.49 29.36 -26.56
N ILE A 5 24.44 29.59 -25.64
CA ILE A 5 24.46 28.93 -24.31
C ILE A 5 23.32 29.47 -23.43
N SER A 6 23.11 30.80 -23.41
CA SER A 6 22.01 31.40 -22.64
C SER A 6 20.64 30.87 -23.10
N ALA A 7 20.43 30.80 -24.42
CA ALA A 7 19.22 30.23 -25.00
C ALA A 7 19.02 28.75 -24.61
N TYR A 8 20.08 27.95 -24.63
CA TYR A 8 20.03 26.54 -24.21
C TYR A 8 19.59 26.39 -22.75
N TYR A 9 20.20 27.14 -21.82
CA TYR A 9 19.83 27.07 -20.40
C TYR A 9 18.42 27.60 -20.14
N LYS A 10 17.96 28.60 -20.91
CA LYS A 10 16.56 29.05 -20.86
C LYS A 10 15.63 27.90 -21.25
N GLN A 11 15.86 27.25 -22.38
CA GLN A 11 15.08 26.10 -22.81
C GLN A 11 15.02 24.98 -21.75
N ARG A 12 16.16 24.62 -21.13
CA ARG A 12 16.17 23.60 -20.06
C ARG A 12 15.35 24.00 -18.83
N LYS A 13 15.31 25.29 -18.48
CA LYS A 13 14.45 25.79 -17.39
C LYS A 13 12.97 25.70 -17.77
N ASP A 14 12.63 26.01 -19.02
CA ASP A 14 11.26 25.93 -19.53
C ASP A 14 10.78 24.46 -19.50
N GLU A 15 11.63 23.49 -19.89
CA GLU A 15 11.34 22.05 -19.78
C GLU A 15 11.10 21.59 -18.34
N VAL A 16 11.95 22.03 -17.39
CA VAL A 16 11.78 21.73 -15.96
C VAL A 16 10.48 22.31 -15.42
N THR A 17 10.11 23.52 -15.83
CA THR A 17 8.85 24.18 -15.45
C THR A 17 7.65 23.40 -15.97
N ALA A 18 7.65 23.06 -17.27
CA ALA A 18 6.57 22.29 -17.90
C ALA A 18 6.37 20.91 -17.24
N ARG A 19 7.47 20.24 -16.84
CA ARG A 19 7.38 18.98 -16.08
C ARG A 19 6.69 19.16 -14.73
N GLY A 20 6.93 20.27 -14.04
CA GLY A 20 6.27 20.59 -12.78
C GLY A 20 4.77 20.85 -12.94
N GLU A 21 4.39 21.59 -13.99
CA GLU A 21 2.98 21.84 -14.33
C GLU A 21 2.22 20.53 -14.62
N GLU A 22 2.83 19.63 -15.38
CA GLU A 22 2.26 18.31 -15.68
C GLU A 22 2.06 17.46 -14.41
N LEU A 23 3.04 17.43 -13.51
CA LEU A 23 2.90 16.70 -12.25
C LEU A 23 1.84 17.31 -11.33
N HIS A 24 1.74 18.65 -11.26
CA HIS A 24 0.66 19.31 -10.52
C HIS A 24 -0.72 18.93 -11.08
N LYS A 25 -0.85 18.85 -12.41
CA LYS A 25 -2.10 18.42 -13.05
C LYS A 25 -2.47 16.98 -12.67
N GLN A 26 -1.51 16.05 -12.68
CA GLN A 26 -1.75 14.66 -12.27
C GLN A 26 -2.17 14.54 -10.80
N ILE A 27 -1.57 15.35 -9.91
CA ILE A 27 -1.96 15.42 -8.51
C ILE A 27 -3.41 15.92 -8.40
N GLU A 28 -3.75 17.01 -9.09
CA GLU A 28 -5.09 17.59 -9.09
C GLU A 28 -6.16 16.61 -9.60
N GLU A 29 -5.87 15.88 -10.68
CA GLU A 29 -6.75 14.83 -11.20
C GLU A 29 -6.95 13.70 -10.18
N THR A 30 -5.88 13.29 -9.50
CA THR A 30 -5.95 12.26 -8.44
C THR A 30 -6.80 12.73 -7.26
N VAL A 31 -6.62 13.98 -6.82
CA VAL A 31 -7.43 14.59 -5.73
C VAL A 31 -8.90 14.61 -6.11
N LYS A 32 -9.23 15.09 -7.32
CA LYS A 32 -10.61 15.10 -7.82
C LYS A 32 -11.23 13.70 -7.85
N LYS A 33 -10.47 12.71 -8.29
CA LYS A 33 -10.92 11.32 -8.30
C LYS A 33 -11.24 10.81 -6.89
N LEU A 34 -10.33 11.02 -5.93
CA LEU A 34 -10.55 10.60 -4.54
C LEU A 34 -11.74 11.33 -3.89
N HIS A 35 -11.95 12.62 -4.19
CA HIS A 35 -13.15 13.33 -3.76
C HIS A 35 -14.42 12.70 -4.33
N HIS A 36 -14.43 12.36 -5.62
CA HIS A 36 -15.59 11.73 -6.25
C HIS A 36 -15.91 10.36 -5.64
N GLU A 37 -14.88 9.55 -5.37
CA GLU A 37 -15.03 8.26 -4.67
C GLU A 37 -15.62 8.45 -3.27
N LEU A 38 -15.20 9.48 -2.53
CA LEU A 38 -15.78 9.83 -1.23
C LEU A 38 -17.23 10.29 -1.32
N ASP A 39 -17.58 11.11 -2.32
CA ASP A 39 -18.97 11.56 -2.55
C ASP A 39 -19.91 10.39 -2.84
N ASP A 40 -19.44 9.40 -3.60
CA ASP A 40 -20.24 8.22 -3.93
C ASP A 40 -20.38 7.28 -2.72
N MET A 41 -19.30 7.04 -1.97
CA MET A 41 -19.37 6.32 -0.70
C MET A 41 -20.31 7.00 0.30
N GLN A 42 -20.31 8.34 0.36
CA GLN A 42 -21.24 9.09 1.21
C GLN A 42 -22.70 8.79 0.85
N LYS A 43 -23.06 8.88 -0.44
CA LYS A 43 -24.44 8.62 -0.90
C LYS A 43 -24.87 7.18 -0.58
N GLU A 44 -23.98 6.21 -0.77
CA GLU A 44 -24.26 4.81 -0.47
C GLU A 44 -24.50 4.60 1.04
N HIS A 45 -23.60 5.12 1.88
CA HIS A 45 -23.75 5.04 3.33
C HIS A 45 -25.02 5.74 3.83
N GLU A 46 -25.36 6.92 3.31
CA GLU A 46 -26.60 7.62 3.64
C GLU A 46 -27.84 6.78 3.31
N ALA A 47 -27.87 6.16 2.13
CA ALA A 47 -28.99 5.31 1.72
C ALA A 47 -29.17 4.10 2.63
N VAL A 48 -28.06 3.45 3.00
CA VAL A 48 -28.05 2.28 3.88
C VAL A 48 -28.48 2.64 5.31
N LEU A 49 -27.92 3.72 5.88
CA LEU A 49 -28.29 4.20 7.21
C LEU A 49 -29.75 4.65 7.26
N GLN A 50 -30.25 5.31 6.20
CA GLN A 50 -31.64 5.73 6.11
C GLN A 50 -32.59 4.53 6.03
N LYS A 51 -32.19 3.45 5.37
CA LYS A 51 -32.96 2.19 5.34
C LYS A 51 -33.03 1.57 6.74
N GLN A 52 -31.90 1.46 7.44
CA GLN A 52 -31.87 0.95 8.81
C GLN A 52 -32.71 1.81 9.77
N LYS A 53 -32.62 3.14 9.67
CA LYS A 53 -33.44 4.07 10.45
C LYS A 53 -34.94 3.78 10.29
N LYS A 54 -35.41 3.60 9.05
CA LYS A 54 -36.83 3.26 8.77
C LYS A 54 -37.24 1.92 9.37
N GLU A 55 -36.36 0.92 9.36
CA GLU A 55 -36.62 -0.38 9.98
C GLU A 55 -36.77 -0.26 11.51
N PHE A 56 -35.90 0.53 12.16
CA PHE A 56 -36.01 0.83 13.59
C PHE A 56 -37.27 1.63 13.92
N GLU A 57 -37.60 2.67 13.15
CA GLU A 57 -38.83 3.45 13.35
C GLU A 57 -40.09 2.58 13.27
N LYS A 58 -40.15 1.68 12.28
CA LYS A 58 -41.26 0.72 12.14
C LYS A 58 -41.35 -0.22 13.34
N MET A 59 -40.22 -0.64 13.90
CA MET A 59 -40.19 -1.47 15.11
C MET A 59 -40.68 -0.72 16.34
N ILE A 60 -40.19 0.50 16.56
CA ILE A 60 -40.62 1.37 17.66
C ILE A 60 -42.13 1.60 17.58
N GLY A 61 -42.67 1.85 16.37
CA GLY A 61 -44.10 1.97 16.14
C GLY A 61 -44.91 0.76 16.60
N LYS A 62 -44.47 -0.46 16.25
CA LYS A 62 -45.12 -1.70 16.70
C LYS A 62 -45.07 -1.87 18.23
N VAL A 63 -43.94 -1.55 18.87
CA VAL A 63 -43.79 -1.60 20.32
C VAL A 63 -44.76 -0.63 21.00
N ASN A 64 -44.87 0.60 20.48
CA ASN A 64 -45.81 1.60 20.99
C ASN A 64 -47.27 1.15 20.84
N GLU A 65 -47.64 0.56 19.71
CA GLU A 65 -48.98 0.01 19.49
C GLU A 65 -49.30 -1.11 20.49
N MET A 66 -48.37 -2.04 20.69
CA MET A 66 -48.51 -3.11 21.66
C MET A 66 -48.67 -2.56 23.08
N ASN A 67 -47.85 -1.58 23.46
CA ASN A 67 -47.95 -0.94 24.76
C ASN A 67 -49.32 -0.26 24.97
N GLY A 68 -49.84 0.41 23.94
CA GLY A 68 -51.19 0.98 23.94
C GLY A 68 -52.29 -0.06 24.14
N LYS A 69 -52.20 -1.21 23.45
CA LYS A 69 -53.13 -2.35 23.63
C LYS A 69 -53.04 -2.93 25.04
N THR A 70 -51.83 -3.11 25.57
CA THR A 70 -51.61 -3.56 26.96
C THR A 70 -52.32 -2.65 27.98
N VAL A 71 -52.21 -1.33 27.83
CA VAL A 71 -52.87 -0.37 28.73
C VAL A 71 -54.39 -0.50 28.66
N LYS A 72 -54.97 -0.67 27.46
CA LYS A 72 -56.43 -0.85 27.28
C LYS A 72 -56.92 -2.15 27.91
N LEU A 73 -56.23 -3.27 27.65
CA LEU A 73 -56.56 -4.59 28.21
C LEU A 73 -56.46 -4.61 29.74
N LYS A 74 -55.45 -3.92 30.31
CA LYS A 74 -55.32 -3.77 31.76
C LYS A 74 -56.51 -3.03 32.37
N LYS A 75 -57.05 -2.03 31.68
CA LYS A 75 -58.26 -1.30 32.13
C LYS A 75 -59.53 -2.14 32.01
N SER A 76 -59.69 -2.94 30.95
CA SER A 76 -60.89 -3.75 30.72
C SER A 76 -60.96 -5.01 31.60
N LYS A 77 -59.84 -5.46 32.19
CA LYS A 77 -59.74 -6.70 33.00
C LYS A 77 -60.21 -7.96 32.25
N ASN A 78 -60.17 -7.95 30.91
CA ASN A 78 -60.57 -9.09 30.08
C ASN A 78 -59.47 -10.17 30.04
N VAL A 79 -59.56 -11.14 30.94
CA VAL A 79 -58.54 -12.20 31.12
C VAL A 79 -58.34 -13.05 29.87
N LYS A 80 -59.43 -13.40 29.17
CA LYS A 80 -59.35 -14.24 27.97
C LYS A 80 -58.59 -13.53 26.84
N GLU A 81 -58.87 -12.24 26.65
CA GLU A 81 -58.20 -11.41 25.64
C GLU A 81 -56.73 -11.14 25.99
N MET A 82 -56.41 -10.98 27.28
CA MET A 82 -55.03 -10.89 27.77
C MET A 82 -54.20 -12.14 27.44
N GLN A 83 -54.74 -13.35 27.67
CA GLN A 83 -54.04 -14.60 27.31
C GLN A 83 -53.73 -14.69 25.82
N THR A 84 -54.69 -14.32 24.97
CA THR A 84 -54.48 -14.29 23.52
C THR A 84 -53.41 -13.26 23.13
N PHE A 85 -53.40 -12.09 23.78
CA PHE A 85 -52.45 -11.02 23.48
C PHE A 85 -51.01 -11.34 23.91
N VAL A 86 -50.81 -12.08 25.00
CA VAL A 86 -49.49 -12.59 25.41
C VAL A 86 -48.87 -13.44 24.30
N SER A 87 -49.67 -14.30 23.65
CA SER A 87 -49.21 -15.13 22.54
C SER A 87 -48.80 -14.28 21.33
N VAL A 88 -49.46 -13.15 21.08
CA VAL A 88 -49.09 -12.20 20.02
C VAL A 88 -47.74 -11.55 20.31
N ILE A 89 -47.49 -11.12 21.55
CA ILE A 89 -46.21 -10.54 21.97
C ILE A 89 -45.08 -11.56 21.83
N GLN A 90 -45.29 -12.80 22.26
CA GLN A 90 -44.28 -13.87 22.18
C GLN A 90 -43.91 -14.24 20.74
N ASN A 91 -44.88 -14.18 19.82
CA ASN A 91 -44.67 -14.45 18.40
C ASN A 91 -44.15 -13.24 17.61
N GLN A 92 -43.94 -12.09 18.26
CA GLN A 92 -43.40 -10.90 17.61
C GLN A 92 -41.94 -11.16 17.19
N LYS A 93 -41.65 -11.00 15.89
CA LYS A 93 -40.27 -11.06 15.40
C LYS A 93 -39.43 -9.93 16.01
N ASN A 94 -38.40 -10.29 16.74
CA ASN A 94 -37.35 -9.38 17.20
C ASN A 94 -36.36 -9.09 16.06
N LEU A 95 -35.68 -7.93 16.12
CA LEU A 95 -34.49 -7.71 15.30
C LEU A 95 -33.37 -8.51 15.96
N ASN A 96 -32.94 -9.60 15.33
CA ASN A 96 -31.88 -10.43 15.88
C ASN A 96 -30.49 -9.96 15.41
N GLU A 97 -30.44 -9.18 14.32
CA GLU A 97 -29.20 -8.72 13.70
C GLU A 97 -29.40 -7.30 13.14
N PHE A 98 -28.37 -6.46 13.27
CA PHE A 98 -28.24 -5.21 12.54
C PHE A 98 -26.77 -5.01 12.14
N SER A 99 -26.55 -4.37 11.00
CA SER A 99 -25.21 -4.08 10.52
C SER A 99 -24.66 -2.83 11.21
N GLN A 100 -23.41 -2.91 11.65
CA GLN A 100 -22.62 -1.77 12.10
C GLN A 100 -21.71 -1.31 10.94
N TYR A 101 -21.65 0.00 10.69
CA TYR A 101 -20.81 0.58 9.64
C TYR A 101 -19.69 1.42 10.24
N SER A 102 -18.51 1.35 9.61
CA SER A 102 -17.36 2.20 9.91
C SER A 102 -17.14 3.20 8.77
N PHE A 103 -16.63 4.39 9.10
CA PHE A 103 -16.29 5.39 8.10
C PHE A 103 -14.93 5.12 7.45
N PRO A 104 -14.74 5.51 6.18
CA PRO A 104 -13.44 5.42 5.54
C PRO A 104 -12.42 6.33 6.22
N SER A 105 -11.15 5.94 6.17
CA SER A 105 -10.02 6.71 6.67
C SER A 105 -9.05 7.01 5.53
N PHE A 106 -8.53 8.23 5.48
CA PHE A 106 -7.48 8.60 4.53
C PHE A 106 -6.10 8.30 5.13
N TYR A 107 -5.28 7.56 4.37
CA TYR A 107 -3.93 7.20 4.78
C TYR A 107 -2.92 7.90 3.88
N GLU A 108 -2.27 8.95 4.40
CA GLU A 108 -1.26 9.70 3.65
C GLU A 108 0.08 8.94 3.54
N CYS A 109 0.70 9.00 2.36
CA CYS A 109 2.07 8.55 2.15
C CYS A 109 3.03 9.73 2.21
N LYS A 110 4.04 9.67 3.08
CA LYS A 110 5.10 10.69 3.14
C LYS A 110 6.05 10.51 1.97
N ILE A 111 6.16 11.50 1.09
CA ILE A 111 7.12 11.48 -0.02
C ILE A 111 8.49 11.87 0.52
N ASN A 112 9.48 10.98 0.36
CA ASN A 112 10.88 11.31 0.62
C ASN A 112 11.39 12.25 -0.49
N PRO A 113 12.04 13.38 -0.18
CA PRO A 113 12.63 14.27 -1.18
C PRO A 113 13.55 13.58 -2.20
N ASN A 114 14.27 12.53 -1.79
CA ASN A 114 15.14 11.75 -2.67
C ASN A 114 14.35 10.96 -3.73
N TYR A 115 13.15 10.49 -3.38
CA TYR A 115 12.25 9.85 -4.34
C TYR A 115 11.54 10.88 -5.21
N LEU A 116 11.23 12.07 -4.69
CA LEU A 116 10.64 13.15 -5.48
C LEU A 116 11.52 13.48 -6.69
N GLN A 117 12.84 13.59 -6.52
CA GLN A 117 13.76 13.81 -7.65
C GLN A 117 13.72 12.66 -8.67
N THR A 118 13.49 11.42 -8.22
CA THR A 118 13.40 10.25 -9.10
C THR A 118 12.14 10.32 -9.98
N TYR A 119 11.00 10.73 -9.42
CA TYR A 119 9.74 10.86 -10.17
C TYR A 119 9.65 12.16 -10.98
N PHE A 120 10.30 13.22 -10.50
CA PHE A 120 10.29 14.54 -11.13
C PHE A 120 11.28 14.62 -12.30
N GLY A 121 12.55 14.29 -12.04
CA GLY A 121 13.67 14.42 -12.98
C GLY A 121 14.86 15.18 -12.37
N TYR A 122 15.98 15.21 -13.10
CA TYR A 122 17.18 15.95 -12.72
C TYR A 122 17.82 16.62 -13.94
N VAL A 123 18.59 17.70 -13.70
CA VAL A 123 19.39 18.35 -14.73
C VAL A 123 20.83 17.85 -14.62
N GLU A 124 21.34 17.23 -15.68
CA GLU A 124 22.74 16.80 -15.73
C GLU A 124 23.66 18.02 -15.82
N LYS A 125 24.77 17.98 -15.07
CA LYS A 125 25.80 19.01 -15.15
C LYS A 125 26.60 18.88 -16.44
N MET A 126 27.01 20.01 -17.00
CA MET A 126 27.91 20.02 -18.15
C MET A 126 29.21 19.27 -17.81
N GLN A 127 29.60 18.32 -18.64
CA GLN A 127 30.83 17.56 -18.48
C GLN A 127 31.93 18.17 -19.36
N GLU A 128 33.10 18.45 -18.76
CA GLU A 128 34.28 18.85 -19.50
C GLU A 128 35.01 17.60 -20.00
N LYS A 129 35.04 17.37 -21.31
CA LYS A 129 35.89 16.35 -21.93
C LYS A 129 37.11 17.03 -22.55
N LYS A 130 38.28 16.73 -22.01
CA LYS A 130 39.55 17.09 -22.64
C LYS A 130 39.87 16.04 -23.70
N THR A 131 39.65 16.37 -24.95
CA THR A 131 40.09 15.57 -26.09
C THR A 131 41.49 16.03 -26.52
N SER A 132 42.48 15.14 -26.46
CA SER A 132 43.78 15.35 -27.07
C SER A 132 43.63 15.24 -28.60
N LEU A 133 44.29 16.11 -29.37
CA LEU A 133 44.24 16.08 -30.84
C LEU A 133 44.98 14.87 -31.45
N LEU A 134 45.65 14.04 -30.65
CA LEU A 134 46.61 13.03 -31.11
C LEU A 134 46.14 11.57 -31.06
N GLU A 135 44.95 11.27 -30.54
CA GLU A 135 44.46 9.89 -30.48
C GLU A 135 43.16 9.73 -31.27
N ASN A 136 43.29 9.68 -32.60
CA ASN A 136 42.37 8.93 -33.45
C ASN A 136 42.60 7.43 -33.24
N GLU A 137 42.27 6.92 -32.05
CA GLU A 137 41.90 5.51 -31.90
C GLU A 137 40.53 5.47 -31.26
N PHE A 138 39.53 5.18 -32.09
CA PHE A 138 38.18 4.84 -31.66
C PHE A 138 38.24 3.71 -30.62
N LYS A 139 38.23 4.09 -29.35
CA LYS A 139 37.71 3.24 -28.28
C LYS A 139 36.44 3.90 -27.81
N GLU A 140 35.31 3.38 -28.28
CA GLU A 140 34.02 3.48 -27.60
C GLU A 140 34.25 3.17 -26.12
N ARG A 141 34.42 4.22 -25.32
CA ARG A 141 34.27 4.14 -23.87
C ARG A 141 33.04 4.95 -23.54
N GLU A 142 31.93 4.22 -23.57
CA GLU A 142 30.64 4.67 -23.11
C GLU A 142 30.73 5.19 -21.67
N LEU A 143 30.16 6.39 -21.48
CA LEU A 143 29.86 6.98 -20.18
C LEU A 143 28.67 6.26 -19.54
N PRO A 144 28.44 6.40 -18.22
CA PRO A 144 27.06 6.34 -17.74
C PRO A 144 26.69 7.54 -16.87
N GLY A 145 26.03 8.50 -17.53
CA GLY A 145 24.90 9.22 -16.95
C GLY A 145 23.69 8.27 -16.91
N ARG A 146 22.96 8.34 -15.80
CA ARG A 146 21.88 7.46 -15.35
C ARG A 146 20.72 7.37 -16.35
N ARG A 147 20.85 6.53 -17.38
CA ARG A 147 19.68 6.02 -18.11
C ARG A 147 18.91 5.09 -17.17
N ILE A 148 17.59 5.12 -17.20
CA ILE A 148 16.84 3.86 -16.98
C ILE A 148 17.33 2.99 -18.11
N LEU A 149 18.29 2.13 -17.82
CA LEU A 149 18.89 1.32 -18.85
C LEU A 149 17.77 0.39 -19.34
N GLU A 150 17.41 0.48 -20.61
CA GLU A 150 16.64 -0.56 -21.30
C GLU A 150 17.29 -1.94 -21.09
N VAL A 151 18.58 -1.97 -20.76
CA VAL A 151 19.35 -3.16 -20.41
C VAL A 151 19.73 -3.14 -18.92
N PRO A 152 19.25 -4.07 -18.09
CA PRO A 152 19.64 -4.17 -16.68
C PRO A 152 21.17 -4.16 -16.53
N THR A 153 21.70 -3.20 -15.77
CA THR A 153 23.14 -3.12 -15.47
C THR A 153 23.37 -3.56 -14.04
N VAL A 154 24.31 -4.49 -13.87
CA VAL A 154 24.74 -4.97 -12.55
C VAL A 154 25.63 -3.91 -11.91
N THR A 155 25.16 -3.31 -10.81
CA THR A 155 25.90 -2.28 -10.06
C THR A 155 26.75 -2.86 -8.95
N SER A 156 26.36 -4.00 -8.40
CA SER A 156 27.11 -4.73 -7.38
C SER A 156 26.77 -6.22 -7.43
N VAL A 157 27.69 -7.03 -6.93
CA VAL A 157 27.51 -8.48 -6.76
C VAL A 157 27.68 -8.78 -5.27
N ILE A 158 26.68 -9.42 -4.68
CA ILE A 158 26.69 -9.80 -3.28
C ILE A 158 26.85 -11.32 -3.21
N ASP A 159 27.96 -11.78 -2.63
CA ASP A 159 28.09 -13.20 -2.29
C ASP A 159 27.35 -13.47 -0.99
N THR A 160 26.23 -14.18 -1.11
CA THR A 160 25.36 -14.50 0.02
C THR A 160 25.89 -15.63 0.89
N GLY A 161 26.83 -16.43 0.38
CA GLY A 161 27.40 -17.58 1.07
C GLY A 161 26.38 -18.64 1.47
N PHE A 162 25.20 -18.69 0.84
CA PHE A 162 24.23 -19.76 1.07
C PHE A 162 24.71 -21.07 0.42
N PRO A 163 24.61 -22.21 1.13
CA PRO A 163 24.96 -23.50 0.55
C PRO A 163 24.01 -23.85 -0.60
N ALA A 164 24.42 -24.76 -1.48
CA ALA A 164 23.53 -25.27 -2.52
C ALA A 164 22.58 -26.32 -1.93
N ASN A 165 21.29 -26.21 -2.24
CA ASN A 165 20.32 -27.24 -1.93
C ASN A 165 20.74 -28.58 -2.57
N GLU A 166 20.66 -29.68 -1.82
CA GLU A 166 21.13 -30.98 -2.31
C GLU A 166 20.40 -31.45 -3.58
N LYS A 167 19.08 -31.21 -3.64
CA LYS A 167 18.19 -31.67 -4.70
C LYS A 167 18.17 -30.72 -5.90
N TYR A 168 17.99 -29.43 -5.67
CA TYR A 168 17.75 -28.46 -6.74
C TYR A 168 18.98 -27.63 -7.11
N LYS A 169 20.08 -27.74 -6.35
CA LYS A 169 21.32 -26.96 -6.50
C LYS A 169 21.12 -25.44 -6.48
N THR A 170 19.94 -24.97 -6.07
CA THR A 170 19.61 -23.57 -5.83
C THR A 170 20.17 -23.11 -4.49
N ARG A 171 20.50 -21.82 -4.37
CA ARG A 171 21.17 -21.24 -3.18
C ARG A 171 20.32 -20.15 -2.53
N LEU A 172 20.00 -19.10 -3.28
CA LEU A 172 19.16 -17.98 -2.84
C LEU A 172 17.70 -18.26 -3.21
N TYR A 173 16.78 -18.01 -2.28
CA TYR A 173 15.35 -18.27 -2.47
C TYR A 173 14.53 -16.98 -2.51
N ASP A 174 14.77 -16.05 -1.59
CA ASP A 174 13.94 -14.86 -1.48
C ASP A 174 14.69 -13.69 -0.83
N MET A 175 14.17 -12.48 -1.00
CA MET A 175 14.74 -11.26 -0.42
C MET A 175 13.68 -10.22 -0.06
N ALA A 176 13.96 -9.43 0.98
CA ALA A 176 13.12 -8.31 1.40
C ALA A 176 14.00 -7.09 1.69
N VAL A 177 13.67 -5.95 1.05
CA VAL A 177 14.40 -4.70 1.21
C VAL A 177 13.85 -3.91 2.39
N THR A 178 14.73 -3.47 3.28
CA THR A 178 14.39 -2.65 4.44
C THR A 178 14.33 -1.16 4.08
N TYR A 179 13.69 -0.36 4.92
CA TYR A 179 13.58 1.09 4.72
C TYR A 179 14.94 1.82 4.67
N ASP A 180 15.96 1.26 5.30
CA ASP A 180 17.33 1.79 5.36
C ASP A 180 18.26 1.19 4.29
N ASN A 181 17.69 0.73 3.15
CA ASN A 181 18.41 0.20 1.99
C ASN A 181 19.34 -0.98 2.31
N LYS A 182 18.95 -1.81 3.26
CA LYS A 182 19.55 -3.14 3.48
C LYS A 182 18.61 -4.20 2.92
N VAL A 183 19.13 -5.39 2.70
CA VAL A 183 18.40 -6.49 2.07
C VAL A 183 18.53 -7.71 2.96
N TRP A 184 17.41 -8.14 3.52
CA TRP A 184 17.29 -9.48 4.08
C TRP A 184 17.24 -10.48 2.95
N MET A 185 18.05 -11.52 3.04
CA MET A 185 18.14 -12.58 2.05
C MET A 185 17.95 -13.92 2.75
N GLY A 186 17.17 -14.80 2.14
CA GLY A 186 16.95 -16.17 2.57
C GLY A 186 17.32 -17.16 1.47
N GLY A 187 17.83 -18.31 1.87
CA GLY A 187 18.33 -19.30 0.93
C GLY A 187 18.10 -20.74 1.37
N ALA A 188 18.86 -21.66 0.76
CA ALA A 188 18.89 -23.09 1.06
C ALA A 188 19.56 -23.39 2.42
N SER A 189 19.27 -22.59 3.43
CA SER A 189 19.77 -22.70 4.80
C SER A 189 18.67 -22.24 5.77
N ARG A 190 18.88 -22.53 7.05
CA ARG A 190 18.04 -22.04 8.14
C ARG A 190 18.51 -20.70 8.68
N GLU A 191 19.07 -19.88 7.81
CA GLU A 191 19.60 -18.57 8.14
C GLU A 191 18.95 -17.52 7.23
N LEU A 192 18.60 -16.39 7.82
CA LEU A 192 18.37 -15.15 7.11
C LEU A 192 19.57 -14.25 7.36
N LYS A 193 20.04 -13.58 6.31
CA LYS A 193 21.22 -12.73 6.34
C LYS A 193 20.86 -11.32 5.87
N LEU A 194 21.28 -10.30 6.60
CA LEU A 194 21.05 -8.90 6.28
C LEU A 194 22.30 -8.30 5.66
N PHE A 195 22.23 -7.90 4.39
CA PHE A 195 23.33 -7.25 3.69
C PHE A 195 23.02 -5.79 3.42
N ASP A 196 24.03 -4.94 3.32
CA ASP A 196 23.89 -3.67 2.60
C ASP A 196 24.07 -3.87 1.08
N LEU A 197 23.81 -2.82 0.29
CA LEU A 197 23.92 -2.88 -1.17
C LEU A 197 25.36 -3.01 -1.69
N GLN A 198 26.35 -2.84 -0.82
CA GLN A 198 27.77 -3.08 -1.10
C GLN A 198 28.16 -4.54 -0.83
N GLY A 199 27.28 -5.33 -0.20
CA GLY A 199 27.48 -6.74 0.10
C GLY A 199 28.08 -7.01 1.48
N HIS A 200 28.17 -6.02 2.36
CA HIS A 200 28.62 -6.28 3.74
C HIS A 200 27.49 -6.93 4.54
N LEU A 201 27.83 -8.00 5.27
CA LEU A 201 26.91 -8.70 6.16
C LEU A 201 26.78 -7.95 7.49
N HIS A 202 25.58 -7.47 7.80
CA HIS A 202 25.26 -6.76 9.04
C HIS A 202 24.71 -7.69 10.12
N HIS A 203 23.88 -8.65 9.73
CA HIS A 203 23.22 -9.54 10.69
C HIS A 203 22.92 -10.91 10.12
N THR A 204 22.85 -11.91 10.98
CA THR A 204 22.41 -13.28 10.65
C THR A 204 21.50 -13.77 11.75
N ILE A 205 20.34 -14.30 11.38
CA ILE A 205 19.38 -14.88 12.31
C ILE A 205 19.04 -16.30 11.89
N SER A 206 18.89 -17.18 12.86
CA SER A 206 18.45 -18.55 12.63
C SER A 206 16.93 -18.63 12.60
N ILE A 207 16.42 -19.38 11.63
CA ILE A 207 15.00 -19.67 11.45
C ILE A 207 14.77 -21.18 11.47
N THR A 208 13.52 -21.60 11.51
CA THR A 208 13.10 -22.99 11.70
C THR A 208 13.08 -23.80 10.41
N ASP A 209 12.84 -23.15 9.27
CA ASP A 209 12.88 -23.72 7.93
C ASP A 209 13.71 -22.86 6.97
N HIS A 210 13.64 -23.12 5.67
CA HIS A 210 14.33 -22.35 4.64
C HIS A 210 13.74 -20.94 4.50
N GLY A 211 14.59 -19.95 4.25
CA GLY A 211 14.19 -18.55 4.16
C GLY A 211 13.39 -18.23 2.90
N MET A 212 12.09 -18.52 2.91
CA MET A 212 11.14 -18.26 1.82
C MET A 212 10.01 -17.33 2.29
N TYR A 213 9.39 -16.62 1.34
CA TYR A 213 8.25 -15.74 1.57
C TYR A 213 8.57 -14.62 2.58
N LEU A 214 9.69 -13.93 2.32
CA LEU A 214 10.17 -12.82 3.11
C LEU A 214 9.40 -11.55 2.74
N SER A 215 8.98 -10.80 3.75
CA SER A 215 8.35 -9.50 3.54
C SER A 215 8.65 -8.56 4.71
N MET A 216 8.60 -7.26 4.45
CA MET A 216 8.67 -6.24 5.49
C MET A 216 7.26 -5.81 5.87
N TYR A 217 6.92 -5.92 7.15
CA TYR A 217 5.64 -5.43 7.70
C TYR A 217 5.91 -4.60 8.95
N ASN A 218 5.43 -3.35 8.97
CA ASN A 218 5.63 -2.42 10.09
C ASN A 218 7.11 -2.33 10.54
N LYS A 219 8.04 -2.23 9.59
CA LYS A 219 9.51 -2.20 9.80
C LYS A 219 10.12 -3.50 10.35
N ASN A 220 9.33 -4.55 10.52
CA ASN A 220 9.81 -5.85 10.96
C ASN A 220 9.91 -6.80 9.76
N LEU A 221 10.89 -7.70 9.82
CA LEU A 221 10.98 -8.81 8.89
C LEU A 221 9.96 -9.87 9.29
N VAL A 222 9.14 -10.28 8.32
CA VAL A 222 8.18 -11.38 8.44
C VAL A 222 8.58 -12.45 7.44
N TYR A 223 8.52 -13.71 7.85
CA TYR A 223 8.78 -14.86 6.99
C TYR A 223 7.75 -15.96 7.30
N SER A 224 7.51 -16.82 6.32
CA SER A 224 6.67 -17.99 6.53
C SER A 224 7.52 -19.14 7.07
N ASP A 225 7.00 -19.84 8.07
CA ASP A 225 7.61 -21.04 8.62
C ASP A 225 6.70 -22.24 8.39
N GLN A 226 7.28 -23.38 8.03
CA GLN A 226 6.55 -24.63 7.98
C GLN A 226 6.83 -25.42 9.24
N LYS A 227 5.81 -25.61 10.09
CA LYS A 227 5.86 -26.64 11.12
C LYS A 227 6.06 -27.99 10.42
N LYS A 228 7.24 -28.59 10.55
CA LYS A 228 7.37 -30.03 10.34
C LYS A 228 6.39 -30.71 11.29
N LYS A 229 5.43 -31.46 10.74
CA LYS A 229 4.59 -32.34 11.55
C LYS A 229 5.52 -33.30 12.32
N PRO A 230 5.23 -33.57 13.60
CA PRO A 230 6.00 -34.52 14.40
C PRO A 230 6.01 -35.91 13.77
#